data_AF-A0A920CAJ2-F1
#
_entry.id   AF-A0A920CAJ2-F1
#
_cell.length_a   1.000
_cell.length_b   1.000
_cell.length_c   1.000
_cell.angle_alpha   90.00
_cell.angle_beta   90.00
_cell.angle_gamma   90.00
#
_symmetry.space_group_name_H-M   'P 1'
#
loop_
_entity.id
_entity.type
_entity.pdbx_description
1 polymer ?
#
loop_
_entity_poly.entity_id
_entity_poly.type
_entity_poly.pdbx_seq_one_letter_code
_entity_poly.pdbx_strand_id
1 'polypeptide(L)'
;MKRLVDRLTNVLKDTIRRFGSQQQAHTRGTGGTGPITTSLLADKAVTNPKIADNAVNTRTLASLSVTNDKIADQSILLSKLNVPWLSVAGNNNFKDALNKVTSAGGGVLVLPKGNYSISDNVTVNENVTLHFMNGAVLVIDSGKTLTISGSIEAGLYQIFDGAGAVNGNMKVGQVYAQWFGAKADGVNDDTNAVEKALQFLDRRKGGLLFLSAGTYLLRNLYLRSLVTVLGTGNGTILKLKNGTNGNLVSLKDNSVMQFRISNLLIDGNKSNNVSGSGIYINKTSYVYSDVVKQGNYSDMNSSIEDVFIFECADHGIYIDRTDTSDNFINIRGIYCNNVQVISCGKTGIKLNQNTDGRFCNIISTGNGYSGFEIQGCANNYYLNCKTFYNGFNSPTNNYGGFVITNSGRSSFVGCEAQEEYKYGFYVSGGNMLVFSACYGDSNGQQNSTYSGFYFKNNQLSNLIGCTGTSFHTPSWQYTGFTFEDCSAITAILSVNNQLSRSNYILKGTNTKMKLTVNGEVVL
;
A
#
# COMPACT_ATOMS: atom_id res chain seq x y z
N MET A 1 116.41 -24.35 -37.82
CA MET A 1 115.36 -24.94 -36.97
C MET A 1 114.85 -24.02 -35.86
N LYS A 2 115.69 -23.51 -34.93
CA LYS A 2 115.24 -22.66 -33.80
C LYS A 2 114.39 -21.43 -34.19
N ARG A 3 114.82 -20.65 -35.19
CA ARG A 3 114.04 -19.51 -35.74
C ARG A 3 112.68 -19.89 -36.36
N LEU A 4 112.54 -21.12 -36.87
CA LEU A 4 111.28 -21.61 -37.44
C LEU A 4 110.30 -21.99 -36.32
N VAL A 5 110.81 -22.62 -35.26
CA VAL A 5 110.05 -22.96 -34.04
C VAL A 5 109.58 -21.70 -33.32
N ASP A 6 110.41 -20.66 -33.21
CA ASP A 6 110.03 -19.39 -32.58
C ASP A 6 108.93 -18.66 -33.38
N ARG A 7 109.01 -18.67 -34.71
CA ARG A 7 107.98 -18.11 -35.59
C ARG A 7 106.66 -18.87 -35.49
N LEU A 8 106.68 -20.20 -35.51
CA LEU A 8 105.48 -21.02 -35.33
C LEU A 8 104.87 -20.82 -33.94
N THR A 9 105.69 -20.70 -32.90
CA THR A 9 105.23 -20.45 -31.53
C THR A 9 104.55 -19.10 -31.40
N ASN A 10 105.08 -18.06 -32.05
CA ASN A 10 104.46 -16.73 -32.04
C ASN A 10 103.18 -16.67 -32.87
N VAL A 11 103.13 -17.33 -34.03
CA VAL A 11 101.90 -17.45 -34.82
C VAL A 11 100.83 -18.24 -34.06
N LEU A 12 101.19 -19.31 -33.36
CA LEU A 12 100.26 -20.09 -32.55
C LEU A 12 99.74 -19.26 -31.35
N LYS A 13 100.62 -18.51 -30.67
CA LYS A 13 100.23 -17.59 -29.59
C LYS A 13 99.28 -16.49 -30.05
N ASP A 14 99.54 -15.86 -31.21
CA ASP A 14 98.65 -14.85 -31.76
C ASP A 14 97.33 -15.43 -32.27
N THR A 15 97.36 -16.65 -32.82
CA THR A 15 96.16 -17.36 -33.26
C THR A 15 95.29 -17.73 -32.06
N ILE A 16 95.86 -18.28 -30.99
CA ILE A 16 95.16 -18.57 -29.72
C ILE A 16 94.62 -17.28 -29.09
N ARG A 17 95.37 -16.17 -29.14
CA ARG A 17 94.91 -14.87 -28.63
C ARG A 17 93.72 -14.33 -29.43
N ARG A 18 93.70 -14.50 -30.75
CA ARG A 18 92.59 -14.10 -31.65
C ARG A 18 91.35 -14.99 -31.50
N PHE A 19 91.52 -16.30 -31.33
CA PHE A 19 90.39 -17.22 -31.08
C PHE A 19 89.82 -17.08 -29.65
N GLY A 20 90.68 -16.84 -28.64
CA GLY A 20 90.25 -16.56 -27.26
C GLY A 20 89.42 -15.28 -27.12
N SER A 21 89.73 -14.24 -27.92
CA SER A 21 88.94 -13.00 -27.94
C SER A 21 87.59 -13.08 -28.69
N GLN A 22 87.37 -14.12 -29.51
CA GLN A 22 86.12 -14.29 -30.28
C GLN A 22 85.09 -15.19 -29.57
N GLN A 23 85.52 -16.06 -28.64
CA GLN A 23 84.60 -16.92 -27.86
C GLN A 23 84.16 -16.35 -26.50
N GLN A 24 84.68 -15.19 -26.07
CA GLN A 24 84.34 -14.57 -24.78
C GLN A 24 83.38 -13.36 -24.87
N ALA A 25 82.55 -13.30 -25.91
CA ALA A 25 81.50 -12.28 -26.01
C ALA A 25 80.08 -12.84 -26.21
N HIS A 26 79.84 -14.12 -25.84
CA HIS A 26 78.50 -14.69 -25.87
C HIS A 26 77.93 -15.11 -24.50
N THR A 27 78.58 -14.73 -23.40
CA THR A 27 78.02 -14.94 -22.06
C THR A 27 78.24 -13.70 -21.20
N ARG A 28 77.11 -13.05 -20.89
CA ARG A 28 76.94 -11.82 -20.08
C ARG A 28 77.28 -10.53 -20.82
N GLY A 29 76.22 -9.81 -21.18
CA GLY A 29 76.31 -8.40 -21.54
C GLY A 29 77.14 -7.66 -20.49
N THR A 30 78.23 -7.06 -20.94
CA THR A 30 79.08 -6.21 -20.13
C THR A 30 78.26 -5.02 -19.64
N GLY A 31 78.29 -4.82 -18.33
CA GLY A 31 77.49 -3.84 -17.63
C GLY A 31 77.79 -2.41 -18.07
N GLY A 32 76.78 -1.75 -18.61
CA GLY A 32 76.52 -0.39 -18.18
C GLY A 32 75.85 -0.47 -16.81
N THR A 33 76.45 0.11 -15.78
CA THR A 33 75.78 0.41 -14.51
C THR A 33 74.75 1.53 -14.66
N GLY A 34 74.57 2.05 -15.87
CA GLY A 34 73.55 3.04 -16.22
C GLY A 34 72.20 2.39 -16.61
N PRO A 35 71.12 3.18 -16.66
CA PRO A 35 69.81 2.73 -17.11
C PRO A 35 69.90 2.06 -18.48
N ILE A 36 69.20 0.96 -18.68
CA ILE A 36 69.02 0.37 -20.01
C ILE A 36 68.22 1.36 -20.86
N THR A 37 68.89 2.00 -21.82
CA THR A 37 68.27 2.95 -22.76
C THR A 37 67.66 2.21 -23.96
N THR A 38 66.79 2.88 -24.72
CA THR A 38 66.18 2.31 -25.93
C THR A 38 67.21 1.90 -27.00
N SER A 39 68.39 2.52 -27.03
CA SER A 39 69.50 2.17 -27.94
C SER A 39 70.20 0.85 -27.59
N LEU A 40 70.02 0.36 -26.35
CA LEU A 40 70.61 -0.89 -25.86
C LEU A 40 69.65 -2.08 -25.98
N LEU A 41 68.39 -1.83 -26.34
CA LEU A 41 67.38 -2.86 -26.60
C LEU A 41 67.00 -2.84 -28.07
N ALA A 42 67.30 -3.92 -28.80
CA ALA A 42 66.75 -4.09 -30.14
C ALA A 42 65.21 -4.13 -30.10
N ASP A 43 64.55 -3.75 -31.18
CA ASP A 43 63.09 -3.82 -31.27
C ASP A 43 62.60 -5.24 -30.96
N LYS A 44 61.53 -5.36 -30.15
CA LYS A 44 60.98 -6.64 -29.65
C LYS A 44 61.97 -7.52 -28.89
N ALA A 45 63.12 -7.00 -28.44
CA ALA A 45 64.12 -7.80 -27.72
C ALA A 45 63.60 -8.35 -26.38
N VAL A 46 62.60 -7.73 -25.75
CA VAL A 46 61.95 -8.23 -24.53
C VAL A 46 60.75 -9.09 -24.92
N THR A 47 60.92 -10.40 -24.83
CA THR A 47 59.90 -11.41 -25.14
C THR A 47 59.39 -12.07 -23.85
N ASN A 48 58.26 -12.78 -23.92
CA ASN A 48 57.65 -13.42 -22.74
C ASN A 48 58.65 -14.24 -21.89
N PRO A 49 59.54 -15.09 -22.45
CA PRO A 49 60.51 -15.84 -21.64
C PRO A 49 61.56 -15.00 -20.89
N LYS A 50 61.76 -13.73 -21.28
CA LYS A 50 62.66 -12.79 -20.60
C LYS A 50 61.98 -12.04 -19.46
N ILE A 51 60.66 -12.16 -19.34
CA ILE A 51 59.87 -11.67 -18.21
C ILE A 51 59.58 -12.88 -17.32
N ALA A 52 60.36 -13.04 -16.25
CA ALA A 52 60.12 -14.11 -15.28
C ALA A 52 58.74 -13.96 -14.60
N ASP A 53 58.21 -15.07 -14.08
CA ASP A 53 56.96 -15.06 -13.33
C ASP A 53 57.01 -14.02 -12.19
N ASN A 54 55.96 -13.21 -12.06
CA ASN A 54 55.84 -12.11 -11.10
C ASN A 54 56.90 -10.97 -11.23
N ALA A 55 57.67 -10.92 -12.32
CA ALA A 55 58.62 -9.82 -12.54
C ALA A 55 57.92 -8.45 -12.68
N VAL A 56 56.70 -8.44 -13.20
CA VAL A 56 55.81 -7.26 -13.19
C VAL A 56 54.86 -7.38 -11.99
N ASN A 57 55.14 -6.63 -10.92
CA ASN A 57 54.42 -6.66 -9.64
C ASN A 57 54.23 -5.23 -9.11
N THR A 58 53.63 -5.08 -7.92
CA THR A 58 53.31 -3.77 -7.31
C THR A 58 54.54 -2.90 -7.01
N ARG A 59 55.75 -3.47 -6.95
CA ARG A 59 57.00 -2.72 -6.80
C ARG A 59 57.52 -2.20 -8.15
N THR A 60 57.31 -2.94 -9.23
CA THR A 60 57.79 -2.58 -10.58
C THR A 60 56.79 -1.74 -11.37
N LEU A 61 55.49 -1.77 -11.00
CA LEU A 61 54.49 -0.80 -11.43
C LEU A 61 54.43 0.35 -10.41
N ALA A 62 54.90 1.54 -10.81
CA ALA A 62 54.78 2.72 -9.96
C ALA A 62 53.30 3.13 -9.77
N SER A 63 52.99 3.81 -8.67
CA SER A 63 51.65 4.37 -8.46
C SER A 63 51.22 5.22 -9.65
N LEU A 64 49.99 5.01 -10.12
CA LEU A 64 49.41 5.69 -11.30
C LEU A 64 50.13 5.43 -12.64
N SER A 65 51.03 4.43 -12.72
CA SER A 65 51.76 4.14 -13.96
C SER A 65 50.89 3.50 -15.05
N VAL A 66 49.73 2.95 -14.70
CA VAL A 66 48.72 2.45 -15.65
C VAL A 66 47.58 3.47 -15.69
N THR A 67 47.61 4.34 -16.69
CA THR A 67 46.60 5.38 -16.93
C THR A 67 45.56 4.89 -17.94
N ASN A 68 44.46 5.63 -18.09
CA ASN A 68 43.41 5.28 -19.07
C ASN A 68 43.98 5.10 -20.49
N ASP A 69 44.90 5.97 -20.94
CA ASP A 69 45.51 5.87 -22.28
C ASP A 69 46.34 4.59 -22.48
N LYS A 70 46.80 3.94 -21.41
CA LYS A 70 47.56 2.68 -21.45
C LYS A 70 46.64 1.46 -21.45
N ILE A 71 45.35 1.65 -21.20
CA ILE A 71 44.33 0.62 -21.21
C ILE A 71 43.54 0.80 -22.50
N ALA A 72 43.82 -0.04 -23.49
CA ALA A 72 43.04 -0.03 -24.72
C ALA A 72 41.56 -0.30 -24.42
N ASP A 73 40.66 0.33 -25.18
CA ASP A 73 39.22 0.10 -25.07
C ASP A 73 38.92 -1.40 -25.10
N GLN A 74 38.06 -1.83 -24.17
CA GLN A 74 37.63 -3.23 -24.01
C GLN A 74 38.72 -4.26 -23.66
N SER A 75 39.96 -3.84 -23.33
CA SER A 75 41.05 -4.78 -22.97
C SER A 75 40.87 -5.44 -21.60
N ILE A 76 40.18 -4.75 -20.67
CA ILE A 76 39.79 -5.27 -19.36
C ILE A 76 38.34 -5.75 -19.44
N LEU A 77 38.17 -7.05 -19.65
CA LEU A 77 36.85 -7.69 -19.65
C LEU A 77 36.36 -7.91 -18.23
N LEU A 78 35.05 -7.91 -18.03
CA LEU A 78 34.45 -8.21 -16.73
C LEU A 78 34.86 -9.60 -16.21
N SER A 79 35.09 -10.59 -17.09
CA SER A 79 35.62 -11.90 -16.68
C SER A 79 37.02 -11.84 -16.03
N LYS A 80 37.75 -10.73 -16.22
CA LYS A 80 39.04 -10.46 -15.58
C LYS A 80 38.89 -9.70 -14.26
N LEU A 81 37.70 -9.16 -13.98
CA LEU A 81 37.36 -8.43 -12.76
C LEU A 81 36.40 -9.30 -11.94
N ASN A 82 36.89 -9.90 -10.85
CA ASN A 82 36.05 -10.70 -9.94
C ASN A 82 35.12 -9.81 -9.11
N VAL A 83 34.24 -9.06 -9.76
CA VAL A 83 33.26 -8.17 -9.14
C VAL A 83 31.89 -8.84 -9.13
N PRO A 84 31.17 -8.85 -7.99
CA PRO A 84 29.87 -9.52 -7.88
C PRO A 84 28.71 -8.68 -8.47
N TRP A 85 29.00 -7.50 -9.01
CA TRP A 85 28.05 -6.59 -9.66
C TRP A 85 28.50 -6.23 -11.08
N LEU A 86 27.56 -6.28 -12.03
CA LEU A 86 27.74 -5.76 -13.38
C LEU A 86 26.92 -4.47 -13.54
N SER A 87 27.50 -3.42 -14.14
CA SER A 87 26.80 -2.18 -14.46
C SER A 87 26.38 -2.15 -15.94
N VAL A 88 25.17 -1.66 -16.22
CA VAL A 88 24.74 -1.34 -17.59
C VAL A 88 25.27 0.06 -17.97
N ALA A 89 26.55 0.15 -18.38
CA ALA A 89 27.14 1.37 -18.90
C ALA A 89 27.43 1.23 -20.41
N GLY A 90 27.07 2.26 -21.21
CA GLY A 90 27.47 2.48 -22.61
C GLY A 90 27.25 1.32 -23.61
N ASN A 91 26.57 1.54 -24.73
CA ASN A 91 26.36 0.62 -25.87
C ASN A 91 25.83 -0.82 -25.58
N ASN A 92 25.81 -1.30 -24.33
CA ASN A 92 25.18 -2.56 -23.94
C ASN A 92 23.70 -2.27 -23.65
N ASN A 93 22.80 -2.91 -24.40
CA ASN A 93 21.38 -2.90 -24.05
C ASN A 93 21.14 -3.74 -22.78
N PHE A 94 20.05 -3.46 -22.06
CA PHE A 94 19.70 -4.14 -20.81
C PHE A 94 19.73 -5.68 -20.91
N LYS A 95 19.26 -6.21 -22.04
CA LYS A 95 19.13 -7.66 -22.28
C LYS A 95 20.51 -8.34 -22.32
N ASP A 96 21.49 -7.72 -22.97
CA ASP A 96 22.86 -8.27 -23.03
C ASP A 96 23.53 -8.29 -21.66
N ALA A 97 23.34 -7.22 -20.87
CA ALA A 97 23.87 -7.16 -19.52
C ALA A 97 23.19 -8.19 -18.60
N LEU A 98 21.87 -8.34 -18.70
CA LEU A 98 21.11 -9.36 -17.98
C LEU A 98 21.56 -10.77 -18.34
N ASN A 99 21.78 -11.07 -19.62
CA ASN A 99 22.27 -12.36 -20.08
C ASN A 99 23.65 -12.68 -19.48
N LYS A 100 24.56 -11.71 -19.43
CA LYS A 100 25.89 -11.90 -18.82
C LYS A 100 25.81 -12.24 -17.34
N VAL A 101 25.02 -11.51 -16.55
CA VAL A 101 24.84 -11.80 -15.11
C VAL A 101 24.17 -13.17 -14.93
N THR A 102 23.18 -13.49 -15.75
CA THR A 102 22.48 -14.77 -15.71
C THR A 102 23.42 -15.94 -16.01
N SER A 103 24.25 -15.84 -17.05
CA SER A 103 25.24 -16.87 -17.41
C SER A 103 26.34 -17.04 -16.36
N ALA A 104 26.61 -16.01 -15.55
CA ALA A 104 27.52 -16.09 -14.41
C ALA A 104 26.91 -16.76 -13.17
N GLY A 105 25.64 -17.21 -13.24
CA GLY A 105 24.92 -17.86 -12.14
C GLY A 105 24.03 -16.93 -11.31
N GLY A 106 23.96 -15.64 -11.64
CA GLY A 106 23.24 -14.62 -10.88
C GLY A 106 24.13 -13.47 -10.43
N GLY A 107 23.61 -12.61 -9.56
CA GLY A 107 24.32 -11.45 -9.01
C GLY A 107 23.54 -10.15 -9.10
N VAL A 108 24.22 -9.02 -8.89
CA VAL A 108 23.60 -7.70 -8.91
C VAL A 108 23.81 -7.04 -10.28
N LEU A 109 22.73 -6.69 -10.96
CA LEU A 109 22.73 -5.86 -12.15
C LEU A 109 22.43 -4.42 -11.74
N VAL A 110 23.45 -3.57 -11.75
CA VAL A 110 23.34 -2.14 -11.44
C VAL A 110 22.89 -1.40 -12.69
N LEU A 111 21.83 -0.62 -12.53
CA LEU A 111 21.20 0.22 -13.54
C LEU A 111 21.48 1.68 -13.17
N PRO A 112 22.51 2.32 -13.77
CA PRO A 112 22.71 3.75 -13.68
C PRO A 112 21.54 4.57 -14.21
N LYS A 113 21.56 5.89 -13.98
CA LYS A 113 20.59 6.82 -14.56
C LYS A 113 20.50 6.63 -16.09
N GLY A 114 19.31 6.41 -16.59
CA GLY A 114 19.05 6.17 -18.01
C GLY A 114 17.72 5.48 -18.27
N ASN A 115 17.24 5.59 -19.51
CA ASN A 115 16.06 4.88 -19.97
C ASN A 115 16.51 3.64 -20.76
N TYR A 116 16.05 2.47 -20.34
CA TYR A 116 16.40 1.18 -20.92
C TYR A 116 15.17 0.55 -21.58
N SER A 117 15.10 0.61 -22.90
CA SER A 117 13.99 0.00 -23.65
C SER A 117 13.98 -1.52 -23.52
N ILE A 118 12.79 -2.07 -23.27
CA ILE A 118 12.48 -3.50 -23.27
C ILE A 118 11.62 -3.77 -24.51
N SER A 119 12.29 -3.98 -25.64
CA SER A 119 11.66 -4.19 -26.96
C SER A 119 11.27 -5.64 -27.24
N ASP A 120 11.63 -6.56 -26.35
CA ASP A 120 11.29 -7.98 -26.38
C ASP A 120 10.72 -8.42 -25.02
N ASN A 121 10.07 -9.59 -24.98
CA ASN A 121 9.80 -10.23 -23.69
C ASN A 121 11.12 -10.61 -23.01
N VAL A 122 11.32 -10.17 -21.77
CA VAL A 122 12.54 -10.39 -21.00
C VAL A 122 12.20 -11.00 -19.66
N THR A 123 12.99 -11.99 -19.22
CA THR A 123 12.86 -12.63 -17.92
C THR A 123 14.10 -12.39 -17.08
N VAL A 124 13.94 -11.76 -15.93
CA VAL A 124 14.95 -11.63 -14.88
C VAL A 124 14.74 -12.80 -13.91
N ASN A 125 15.68 -13.74 -13.89
CA ASN A 125 15.55 -14.94 -13.06
C ASN A 125 15.71 -14.62 -11.57
N GLU A 126 15.49 -15.65 -10.74
CA GLU A 126 15.42 -15.50 -9.30
C GLU A 126 16.76 -15.25 -8.57
N ASN A 127 17.88 -15.39 -9.29
CA ASN A 127 19.24 -15.22 -8.78
C ASN A 127 19.83 -13.84 -9.16
N VAL A 128 19.06 -13.01 -9.88
CA VAL A 128 19.47 -11.66 -10.26
C VAL A 128 18.79 -10.62 -9.35
N THR A 129 19.56 -9.68 -8.84
CA THR A 129 19.04 -8.48 -8.18
C THR A 129 19.18 -7.30 -9.13
N LEU A 130 18.09 -6.59 -9.41
CA LEU A 130 18.14 -5.32 -10.14
C LEU A 130 18.34 -4.18 -9.15
N HIS A 131 19.49 -3.51 -9.23
CA HIS A 131 19.79 -2.34 -8.41
C HIS A 131 19.63 -1.07 -9.24
N PHE A 132 18.57 -0.30 -8.99
CA PHE A 132 18.26 0.92 -9.70
C PHE A 132 18.89 2.13 -9.01
N MET A 133 19.79 2.83 -9.70
CA MET A 133 20.19 4.17 -9.28
C MET A 133 19.10 5.19 -9.60
N ASN A 134 19.07 6.32 -8.90
CA ASN A 134 18.07 7.36 -9.13
C ASN A 134 18.09 7.84 -10.60
N GLY A 135 16.93 7.76 -11.26
CA GLY A 135 16.75 8.10 -12.67
C GLY A 135 16.98 6.95 -13.65
N ALA A 136 17.19 5.73 -13.16
CA ALA A 136 17.19 4.52 -13.98
C ALA A 136 15.74 4.03 -14.19
N VAL A 137 15.32 3.84 -15.45
CA VAL A 137 13.96 3.42 -15.79
C VAL A 137 14.01 2.33 -16.85
N LEU A 138 13.38 1.18 -16.59
CA LEU A 138 13.07 0.21 -17.63
C LEU A 138 11.79 0.65 -18.33
N VAL A 139 11.87 0.88 -19.65
CA VAL A 139 10.76 1.34 -20.49
C VAL A 139 10.25 0.16 -21.29
N ILE A 140 9.08 -0.38 -20.95
CA ILE A 140 8.54 -1.58 -21.59
C ILE A 140 7.69 -1.18 -22.80
N ASP A 141 8.11 -1.62 -23.98
CA ASP A 141 7.42 -1.33 -25.23
C ASP A 141 6.02 -1.97 -25.26
N SER A 142 5.12 -1.39 -26.06
CA SER A 142 3.75 -1.89 -26.19
C SER A 142 3.71 -3.36 -26.61
N GLY A 143 2.89 -4.17 -25.93
CA GLY A 143 2.77 -5.61 -26.17
C GLY A 143 3.94 -6.45 -25.65
N LYS A 144 4.94 -5.86 -25.01
CA LYS A 144 6.07 -6.57 -24.38
C LYS A 144 5.85 -6.77 -22.89
N THR A 145 6.49 -7.80 -22.34
CA THR A 145 6.42 -8.14 -20.92
C THR A 145 7.82 -8.30 -20.33
N LEU A 146 8.08 -7.58 -19.24
CA LEU A 146 9.21 -7.82 -18.35
C LEU A 146 8.77 -8.70 -17.18
N THR A 147 9.26 -9.93 -17.11
CA THR A 147 8.97 -10.87 -16.02
C THR A 147 10.13 -10.89 -15.04
N ILE A 148 9.89 -10.58 -13.76
CA ILE A 148 10.92 -10.52 -12.73
C ILE A 148 10.62 -11.52 -11.62
N SER A 149 11.51 -12.50 -11.45
CA SER A 149 11.50 -13.47 -10.34
C SER A 149 12.59 -13.19 -9.31
N GLY A 150 13.50 -12.26 -9.62
CA GLY A 150 14.60 -11.82 -8.76
C GLY A 150 14.21 -10.70 -7.79
N SER A 151 15.22 -10.13 -7.12
CA SER A 151 15.06 -9.02 -6.17
C SER A 151 15.15 -7.66 -6.86
N ILE A 152 14.57 -6.63 -6.24
CA ILE A 152 14.71 -5.23 -6.65
C ILE A 152 15.27 -4.42 -5.48
N GLU A 153 16.29 -3.62 -5.76
CA GLU A 153 16.81 -2.59 -4.88
C GLU A 153 16.60 -1.22 -5.55
N ALA A 154 15.67 -0.44 -5.03
CA ALA A 154 15.33 0.89 -5.54
C ALA A 154 14.79 1.78 -4.42
N GLY A 155 15.04 3.08 -4.51
CA GLY A 155 14.40 4.08 -3.66
C GLY A 155 12.95 4.41 -4.08
N LEU A 156 12.41 5.48 -3.51
CA LEU A 156 11.06 6.00 -3.80
C LEU A 156 11.04 6.87 -5.07
N TYR A 157 11.44 6.30 -6.20
CA TYR A 157 11.40 6.95 -7.51
C TYR A 157 10.94 5.97 -8.59
N GLN A 158 10.59 6.50 -9.76
CA GLN A 158 10.14 5.70 -10.89
C GLN A 158 11.25 4.80 -11.41
N ILE A 159 10.93 3.51 -11.59
CA ILE A 159 11.84 2.49 -12.14
C ILE A 159 11.22 1.73 -13.32
N PHE A 160 9.90 1.83 -13.50
CA PHE A 160 9.16 1.26 -14.62
C PHE A 160 8.39 2.35 -15.36
N ASP A 161 8.42 2.26 -16.69
CA ASP A 161 7.59 3.08 -17.58
C ASP A 161 7.22 2.30 -18.85
N GLY A 162 6.46 2.93 -19.74
CA GLY A 162 6.03 2.36 -21.01
C GLY A 162 4.63 1.75 -20.96
N ALA A 163 4.17 1.31 -22.13
CA ALA A 163 2.84 0.75 -22.36
C ALA A 163 2.76 -0.77 -22.15
N GLY A 164 3.91 -1.45 -22.08
CA GLY A 164 3.98 -2.88 -21.81
C GLY A 164 3.76 -3.26 -20.36
N ALA A 165 3.91 -4.56 -20.07
CA ALA A 165 3.60 -5.15 -18.78
C ALA A 165 4.86 -5.43 -17.94
N VAL A 166 4.74 -5.22 -16.63
CA VAL A 166 5.65 -5.79 -15.64
C VAL A 166 4.93 -6.95 -14.94
N ASN A 167 5.60 -8.10 -14.81
CA ASN A 167 5.05 -9.33 -14.26
C ASN A 167 6.10 -10.10 -13.44
N GLY A 168 5.70 -11.23 -12.86
CA GLY A 168 6.57 -12.15 -12.12
C GLY A 168 6.38 -12.03 -10.61
N ASN A 169 7.08 -12.92 -9.88
CA ASN A 169 7.05 -12.96 -8.43
C ASN A 169 8.33 -12.33 -7.86
N MET A 170 8.41 -11.00 -7.94
CA MET A 170 9.56 -10.25 -7.42
C MET A 170 9.77 -10.55 -5.94
N LYS A 171 11.01 -10.79 -5.55
CA LYS A 171 11.41 -11.02 -4.15
C LYS A 171 11.48 -9.69 -3.38
N VAL A 172 10.34 -9.02 -3.23
CA VAL A 172 10.20 -7.74 -2.52
C VAL A 172 9.15 -7.84 -1.41
N GLY A 173 9.40 -7.20 -0.27
CA GLY A 173 8.43 -7.16 0.83
C GLY A 173 7.20 -6.31 0.53
N GLN A 174 7.35 -5.30 -0.33
CA GLN A 174 6.27 -4.40 -0.74
C GLN A 174 6.53 -3.80 -2.11
N VAL A 175 5.47 -3.28 -2.73
CA VAL A 175 5.54 -2.51 -3.96
C VAL A 175 5.08 -1.09 -3.71
N TYR A 176 5.78 -0.15 -4.35
CA TYR A 176 5.52 1.28 -4.24
C TYR A 176 4.84 1.79 -5.49
N ALA A 177 3.84 2.67 -5.34
CA ALA A 177 3.23 3.34 -6.48
C ALA A 177 4.26 4.21 -7.24
N GLN A 178 5.26 4.75 -6.53
CA GLN A 178 6.35 5.55 -7.11
C GLN A 178 7.15 4.80 -8.16
N TRP A 179 7.34 3.48 -7.99
CA TRP A 179 8.05 2.65 -8.97
C TRP A 179 7.39 2.69 -10.35
N PHE A 180 6.08 2.96 -10.39
CA PHE A 180 5.26 3.06 -11.61
C PHE A 180 4.93 4.51 -12.00
N GLY A 181 5.55 5.50 -11.35
CA GLY A 181 5.47 6.92 -11.72
C GLY A 181 4.60 7.80 -10.84
N ALA A 182 4.02 7.29 -9.75
CA ALA A 182 3.23 8.12 -8.84
C ALA A 182 4.12 9.20 -8.19
N LYS A 183 3.60 10.43 -8.12
CA LYS A 183 4.29 11.60 -7.58
C LYS A 183 3.89 11.90 -6.14
N ALA A 184 2.64 11.64 -5.77
CA ALA A 184 2.09 11.91 -4.44
C ALA A 184 2.25 13.39 -4.01
N ASP A 185 2.14 14.32 -4.96
CA ASP A 185 2.36 15.75 -4.77
C ASP A 185 1.06 16.58 -4.66
N GLY A 186 -0.10 15.92 -4.73
CA GLY A 186 -1.42 16.56 -4.69
C GLY A 186 -1.79 17.32 -5.97
N VAL A 187 -0.96 17.27 -7.01
CA VAL A 187 -1.13 18.02 -8.27
C VAL A 187 -1.25 17.05 -9.44
N ASN A 188 -0.33 16.11 -9.57
CA ASN A 188 -0.30 15.14 -10.65
C ASN A 188 -1.30 14.01 -10.42
N ASP A 189 -1.98 13.58 -11.49
CA ASP A 189 -2.92 12.46 -11.44
C ASP A 189 -2.16 11.13 -11.32
N ASP A 190 -2.17 10.56 -10.11
CA ASP A 190 -1.43 9.35 -9.78
C ASP A 190 -2.20 8.06 -10.11
N THR A 191 -3.43 8.18 -10.63
CA THR A 191 -4.35 7.04 -10.83
C THR A 191 -3.71 5.92 -11.64
N ASN A 192 -3.06 6.25 -12.75
CA ASN A 192 -2.50 5.23 -13.65
C ASN A 192 -1.29 4.53 -13.02
N ALA A 193 -0.48 5.23 -12.23
CA ALA A 193 0.67 4.64 -11.56
C ALA A 193 0.23 3.71 -10.42
N VAL A 194 -0.76 4.13 -9.63
CA VAL A 194 -1.37 3.29 -8.58
C VAL A 194 -2.04 2.06 -9.19
N GLU A 195 -2.78 2.21 -10.28
CA GLU A 195 -3.40 1.07 -10.99
C GLU A 195 -2.35 0.10 -11.56
N LYS A 196 -1.24 0.57 -12.15
CA LYS A 196 -0.15 -0.32 -12.59
C LYS A 196 0.46 -1.12 -11.43
N ALA A 197 0.65 -0.50 -10.27
CA ALA A 197 1.13 -1.18 -9.07
C ALA A 197 0.15 -2.26 -8.57
N LEU A 198 -1.16 -1.95 -8.58
CA LEU A 198 -2.23 -2.88 -8.21
C LEU A 198 -2.37 -4.03 -9.23
N GLN A 199 -2.26 -3.78 -10.53
CA GLN A 199 -2.26 -4.82 -11.56
C GLN A 199 -1.08 -5.79 -11.38
N PHE A 200 0.08 -5.28 -11.01
CA PHE A 200 1.24 -6.12 -10.70
C PHE A 200 0.99 -7.00 -9.46
N LEU A 201 0.34 -6.48 -8.42
CA LEU A 201 -0.09 -7.25 -7.25
C LEU A 201 -1.16 -8.30 -7.59
N ASP A 202 -2.14 -7.95 -8.42
CA ASP A 202 -3.21 -8.85 -8.86
C ASP A 202 -2.64 -10.07 -9.59
N ARG A 203 -1.69 -9.86 -10.51
CA ARG A 203 -1.01 -10.93 -11.25
C ARG A 203 -0.17 -11.86 -10.37
N ARG A 204 0.39 -11.36 -9.26
CA ARG A 204 1.14 -12.19 -8.30
C ARG A 204 0.24 -12.85 -7.24
N LYS A 205 -1.08 -12.66 -7.32
CA LYS A 205 -2.09 -13.16 -6.38
C LYS A 205 -2.00 -12.55 -4.97
N GLY A 206 -1.70 -11.25 -4.88
CA GLY A 206 -1.74 -10.49 -3.63
C GLY A 206 -0.43 -9.80 -3.25
N GLY A 207 -0.39 -9.25 -2.04
CA GLY A 207 0.80 -8.60 -1.46
C GLY A 207 0.52 -7.20 -0.94
N LEU A 208 1.59 -6.45 -0.67
CA LEU A 208 1.53 -5.11 -0.07
C LEU A 208 1.76 -4.02 -1.12
N LEU A 209 0.76 -3.17 -1.33
CA LEU A 209 0.94 -1.84 -1.91
C LEU A 209 1.25 -0.86 -0.78
N PHE A 210 2.50 -0.38 -0.73
CA PHE A 210 2.90 0.67 0.20
C PHE A 210 2.81 2.03 -0.49
N LEU A 211 2.03 2.93 0.12
CA LEU A 211 1.91 4.32 -0.28
C LEU A 211 2.70 5.15 0.72
N SER A 212 3.78 5.79 0.27
CA SER A 212 4.58 6.66 1.14
C SER A 212 3.78 7.89 1.57
N ALA A 213 4.36 8.70 2.45
CA ALA A 213 3.82 10.02 2.73
C ALA A 213 3.72 10.85 1.44
N GLY A 214 2.64 11.63 1.32
CA GLY A 214 2.27 12.40 0.15
C GLY A 214 0.76 12.43 -0.09
N THR A 215 0.31 13.32 -0.97
CA THR A 215 -1.08 13.38 -1.42
C THR A 215 -1.20 12.77 -2.81
N TYR A 216 -1.83 11.61 -2.90
CA TYR A 216 -2.12 10.94 -4.16
C TYR A 216 -3.43 11.49 -4.73
N LEU A 217 -3.35 12.27 -5.81
CA LEU A 217 -4.54 12.78 -6.49
C LEU A 217 -5.06 11.70 -7.44
N LEU A 218 -6.24 11.16 -7.16
CA LEU A 218 -6.78 9.97 -7.82
C LEU A 218 -8.19 10.20 -8.37
N ARG A 219 -8.49 9.58 -9.50
CA ARG A 219 -9.87 9.41 -10.01
C ARG A 219 -10.56 8.22 -9.36
N ASN A 220 -9.78 7.21 -8.97
CA ASN A 220 -10.22 6.03 -8.26
C ASN A 220 -9.01 5.25 -7.73
N LEU A 221 -9.26 4.37 -6.77
CA LEU A 221 -8.41 3.28 -6.34
C LEU A 221 -9.28 2.02 -6.28
N TYR A 222 -8.88 1.00 -7.03
CA TYR A 222 -9.59 -0.27 -7.02
C TYR A 222 -8.91 -1.27 -6.09
N LEU A 223 -9.61 -1.75 -5.06
CA LEU A 223 -9.12 -2.79 -4.16
C LEU A 223 -9.02 -4.14 -4.91
N ARG A 224 -8.08 -5.00 -4.50
CA ARG A 224 -7.79 -6.31 -5.11
C ARG A 224 -7.76 -7.40 -4.06
N SER A 225 -8.03 -8.64 -4.47
CA SER A 225 -8.00 -9.77 -3.54
C SER A 225 -6.59 -10.00 -2.99
N LEU A 226 -6.49 -10.32 -1.70
CA LEU A 226 -5.22 -10.58 -1.01
C LEU A 226 -4.22 -9.41 -1.07
N VAL A 227 -4.69 -8.20 -1.39
CA VAL A 227 -3.87 -6.99 -1.43
C VAL A 227 -4.15 -6.14 -0.20
N THR A 228 -3.06 -5.77 0.48
CA THR A 228 -3.06 -4.73 1.50
C THR A 228 -2.62 -3.42 0.87
N VAL A 229 -3.44 -2.38 0.99
CA VAL A 229 -3.08 -0.98 0.71
C VAL A 229 -2.74 -0.33 2.04
N LEU A 230 -1.48 0.06 2.21
CA LEU A 230 -0.95 0.58 3.48
C LEU A 230 -0.33 1.96 3.25
N GLY A 231 -0.75 2.94 4.04
CA GLY A 231 -0.08 4.24 4.14
C GLY A 231 0.83 4.36 5.35
N THR A 232 1.26 5.60 5.63
CA THR A 232 2.11 5.95 6.78
C THR A 232 1.35 6.73 7.87
N GLY A 233 0.03 6.49 8.00
CA GLY A 233 -0.87 7.24 8.87
C GLY A 233 -1.24 8.60 8.26
N ASN A 234 -1.18 9.66 9.07
CA ASN A 234 -1.55 11.03 8.67
C ASN A 234 -0.72 11.61 7.52
N GLY A 235 0.42 11.00 7.18
CA GLY A 235 1.27 11.43 6.07
C GLY A 235 0.77 11.00 4.69
N THR A 236 -0.08 9.98 4.58
CA THR A 236 -0.56 9.44 3.30
C THR A 236 -2.00 9.84 3.08
N ILE A 237 -2.27 10.62 2.03
CA ILE A 237 -3.62 11.12 1.71
C ILE A 237 -4.00 10.62 0.32
N LEU A 238 -5.13 9.91 0.22
CA LEU A 238 -5.82 9.65 -1.03
C LEU A 238 -6.82 10.78 -1.25
N LYS A 239 -6.69 11.54 -2.34
CA LYS A 239 -7.58 12.67 -2.62
C LYS A 239 -8.33 12.47 -3.94
N LEU A 240 -9.65 12.63 -3.90
CA LEU A 240 -10.46 12.55 -5.10
C LEU A 240 -10.20 13.77 -6.00
N LYS A 241 -9.85 13.52 -7.26
CA LYS A 241 -9.56 14.55 -8.25
C LYS A 241 -10.80 15.40 -8.53
N ASN A 242 -10.61 16.70 -8.77
CA ASN A 242 -11.68 17.64 -9.09
C ASN A 242 -12.53 17.16 -10.26
N GLY A 243 -13.86 17.27 -10.13
CA GLY A 243 -14.81 16.93 -11.19
C GLY A 243 -14.96 15.43 -11.50
N THR A 244 -14.39 14.55 -10.66
CA THR A 244 -14.51 13.09 -10.83
C THR A 244 -15.94 12.63 -10.54
N ASN A 245 -16.57 13.19 -9.50
CA ASN A 245 -17.96 12.91 -9.13
C ASN A 245 -18.26 11.41 -8.91
N GLY A 246 -17.30 10.65 -8.37
CA GLY A 246 -17.39 9.20 -8.20
C GLY A 246 -16.73 8.73 -6.91
N ASN A 247 -16.88 7.44 -6.58
CA ASN A 247 -16.28 6.86 -5.38
C ASN A 247 -14.76 6.82 -5.49
N LEU A 248 -14.05 7.26 -4.45
CA LEU A 248 -12.59 7.30 -4.46
C LEU A 248 -11.99 5.89 -4.34
N VAL A 249 -12.45 5.09 -3.38
CA VAL A 249 -12.01 3.69 -3.23
C VAL A 249 -13.18 2.77 -3.54
N SER A 250 -12.99 1.82 -4.46
CA SER A 250 -14.00 0.83 -4.84
C SER A 250 -13.38 -0.56 -4.97
N LEU A 251 -14.18 -1.61 -5.00
CA LEU A 251 -13.68 -2.92 -5.44
C LEU A 251 -13.38 -2.89 -6.94
N LYS A 252 -12.34 -3.62 -7.38
CA LYS A 252 -12.08 -3.83 -8.82
C LYS A 252 -13.31 -4.40 -9.53
N ASP A 253 -13.90 -5.42 -8.92
CA ASP A 253 -15.06 -6.15 -9.41
C ASP A 253 -15.70 -6.91 -8.23
N ASN A 254 -16.83 -7.59 -8.49
CA ASN A 254 -17.62 -8.27 -7.48
C ASN A 254 -16.96 -9.56 -6.93
N SER A 255 -15.78 -9.95 -7.42
CA SER A 255 -14.99 -11.10 -6.95
C SER A 255 -13.95 -10.73 -5.89
N VAL A 256 -13.76 -9.44 -5.60
CA VAL A 256 -12.72 -8.99 -4.67
C VAL A 256 -13.04 -9.41 -3.22
N MET A 257 -12.04 -9.96 -2.53
CA MET A 257 -12.11 -10.30 -1.11
C MET A 257 -10.74 -10.41 -0.43
N GLN A 258 -10.73 -10.49 0.90
CA GLN A 258 -9.53 -10.54 1.72
C GLN A 258 -8.57 -9.37 1.40
N PHE A 259 -9.13 -8.19 1.09
CA PHE A 259 -8.35 -6.96 0.99
C PHE A 259 -8.16 -6.35 2.37
N ARG A 260 -7.14 -5.51 2.49
CA ARG A 260 -7.00 -4.59 3.61
C ARG A 260 -6.67 -3.20 3.10
N ILE A 261 -7.29 -2.17 3.68
CA ILE A 261 -6.86 -0.78 3.53
C ILE A 261 -6.60 -0.19 4.91
N SER A 262 -5.42 0.41 5.11
CA SER A 262 -5.02 0.81 6.46
C SER A 262 -3.98 1.95 6.53
N ASN A 263 -3.98 2.66 7.66
CA ASN A 263 -3.03 3.71 8.03
C ASN A 263 -2.94 4.84 6.98
N LEU A 264 -4.07 5.42 6.61
CA LEU A 264 -4.10 6.52 5.63
C LEU A 264 -5.33 7.41 5.77
N LEU A 265 -5.30 8.54 5.07
CA LEU A 265 -6.37 9.52 4.98
C LEU A 265 -7.08 9.41 3.62
N ILE A 266 -8.38 9.66 3.61
CA ILE A 266 -9.22 9.69 2.41
C ILE A 266 -9.97 11.03 2.38
N ASP A 267 -9.58 11.90 1.45
CA ASP A 267 -10.20 13.20 1.15
C ASP A 267 -11.14 13.04 -0.05
N GLY A 268 -12.44 13.09 0.20
CA GLY A 268 -13.45 13.03 -0.88
C GLY A 268 -13.56 14.31 -1.69
N ASN A 269 -12.89 15.40 -1.27
CA ASN A 269 -12.81 16.67 -1.97
C ASN A 269 -14.20 17.20 -2.39
N LYS A 270 -15.15 17.18 -1.45
CA LYS A 270 -16.57 17.55 -1.61
C LYS A 270 -16.78 18.94 -2.24
N SER A 271 -15.91 19.91 -1.98
CA SER A 271 -16.03 21.24 -2.59
C SER A 271 -15.83 21.24 -4.12
N ASN A 272 -15.19 20.20 -4.67
CA ASN A 272 -14.90 20.05 -6.10
C ASN A 272 -15.56 18.80 -6.73
N ASN A 273 -16.38 18.06 -5.98
CA ASN A 273 -17.08 16.87 -6.44
C ASN A 273 -18.50 16.86 -5.86
N VAL A 274 -19.52 16.71 -6.70
CA VAL A 274 -20.93 16.77 -6.29
C VAL A 274 -21.51 15.42 -5.86
N SER A 275 -20.79 14.33 -6.13
CA SER A 275 -21.12 12.95 -5.74
C SER A 275 -19.85 12.14 -5.52
N GLY A 276 -19.98 11.00 -4.86
CA GLY A 276 -18.89 10.09 -4.54
C GLY A 276 -18.72 9.85 -3.06
N SER A 277 -18.57 8.57 -2.71
CA SER A 277 -18.21 8.12 -1.36
C SER A 277 -16.70 7.92 -1.22
N GLY A 278 -16.19 8.02 0.00
CA GLY A 278 -14.77 7.76 0.29
C GLY A 278 -14.39 6.32 -0.02
N ILE A 279 -15.11 5.37 0.59
CA ILE A 279 -15.00 3.93 0.31
C ILE A 279 -16.38 3.39 -0.07
N TYR A 280 -16.46 2.73 -1.22
CA TYR A 280 -17.66 2.02 -1.68
C TYR A 280 -17.37 0.53 -1.85
N ILE A 281 -18.22 -0.30 -1.25
CA ILE A 281 -18.10 -1.76 -1.28
C ILE A 281 -19.43 -2.34 -1.75
N ASN A 282 -19.41 -2.95 -2.92
CA ASN A 282 -20.50 -3.72 -3.48
C ASN A 282 -20.03 -5.15 -3.77
N LYS A 283 -20.58 -6.16 -3.11
CA LYS A 283 -20.24 -7.57 -3.40
C LYS A 283 -21.47 -8.36 -3.76
N THR A 284 -21.35 -9.04 -4.90
CA THR A 284 -22.46 -9.78 -5.53
C THR A 284 -22.01 -11.09 -6.22
N SER A 285 -20.82 -11.65 -5.92
CA SER A 285 -20.41 -12.93 -6.56
C SER A 285 -19.67 -13.92 -5.66
N TYR A 286 -19.90 -15.21 -5.93
CA TYR A 286 -19.14 -16.35 -5.41
C TYR A 286 -17.77 -16.43 -6.09
N VAL A 287 -16.73 -16.80 -5.34
CA VAL A 287 -15.37 -16.97 -5.88
C VAL A 287 -14.81 -18.33 -5.50
N TYR A 288 -14.28 -19.04 -6.48
CA TYR A 288 -13.72 -20.38 -6.32
C TYR A 288 -12.38 -20.37 -5.55
N SER A 289 -12.04 -21.54 -4.96
CA SER A 289 -10.99 -21.75 -3.95
C SER A 289 -9.55 -21.45 -4.38
N ASP A 290 -9.26 -21.38 -5.67
CA ASP A 290 -7.90 -21.21 -6.19
C ASP A 290 -7.38 -19.77 -6.08
N VAL A 291 -8.26 -18.83 -5.72
CA VAL A 291 -7.96 -17.41 -5.53
C VAL A 291 -7.91 -17.02 -4.04
N VAL A 292 -8.59 -17.74 -3.14
CA VAL A 292 -8.92 -17.27 -1.78
C VAL A 292 -8.88 -18.39 -0.73
N LYS A 293 -8.30 -18.11 0.43
CA LYS A 293 -8.15 -19.11 1.51
C LYS A 293 -9.37 -19.11 2.43
N GLN A 294 -10.43 -19.85 2.08
CA GLN A 294 -11.65 -19.90 2.90
C GLN A 294 -12.48 -21.17 2.71
N GLY A 295 -13.27 -21.53 3.74
CA GLY A 295 -14.23 -22.64 3.70
C GLY A 295 -15.60 -22.28 3.11
N ASN A 296 -15.92 -20.98 2.97
CA ASN A 296 -17.15 -20.48 2.34
C ASN A 296 -16.79 -19.46 1.25
N TYR A 297 -17.24 -19.71 0.02
CA TYR A 297 -16.90 -18.96 -1.19
C TYR A 297 -17.60 -17.60 -1.35
N SER A 298 -18.46 -17.21 -0.40
CA SER A 298 -19.24 -15.96 -0.44
C SER A 298 -18.71 -14.86 0.49
N ASP A 299 -17.92 -15.19 1.50
CA ASP A 299 -17.52 -14.21 2.53
C ASP A 299 -16.40 -13.30 2.01
N MET A 300 -16.44 -12.01 2.38
CA MET A 300 -15.44 -11.03 1.93
C MET A 300 -14.21 -11.02 2.84
N ASN A 301 -14.38 -11.22 4.15
CA ASN A 301 -13.27 -11.35 5.11
C ASN A 301 -12.19 -10.25 4.93
N SER A 302 -12.64 -8.99 4.78
CA SER A 302 -11.79 -7.85 4.43
C SER A 302 -11.83 -6.79 5.50
N SER A 303 -10.82 -5.93 5.54
CA SER A 303 -10.67 -4.96 6.62
C SER A 303 -10.39 -3.52 6.18
N ILE A 304 -10.93 -2.60 6.97
CA ILE A 304 -10.72 -1.15 6.91
C ILE A 304 -10.25 -0.74 8.31
N GLU A 305 -8.97 -0.41 8.46
CA GLU A 305 -8.33 -0.27 9.77
C GLU A 305 -7.48 0.99 9.84
N ASP A 306 -7.64 1.83 10.86
CA ASP A 306 -6.79 3.02 11.07
C ASP A 306 -6.89 4.01 9.88
N VAL A 307 -8.14 4.30 9.46
CA VAL A 307 -8.44 5.17 8.32
C VAL A 307 -9.22 6.40 8.77
N PHE A 308 -8.81 7.57 8.30
CA PHE A 308 -9.53 8.82 8.51
C PHE A 308 -10.14 9.31 7.19
N ILE A 309 -11.46 9.41 7.13
CA ILE A 309 -12.22 9.75 5.92
C ILE A 309 -12.91 11.09 6.16
N PHE A 310 -12.78 12.02 5.21
CA PHE A 310 -13.40 13.33 5.35
C PHE A 310 -13.82 13.93 4.01
N GLU A 311 -14.73 14.91 4.10
CA GLU A 311 -15.14 15.74 2.96
C GLU A 311 -15.57 14.92 1.74
N CYS A 312 -16.31 13.83 1.93
CA CYS A 312 -16.96 13.10 0.83
C CYS A 312 -18.29 13.76 0.46
N ALA A 313 -18.60 13.81 -0.83
CA ALA A 313 -19.85 14.42 -1.30
C ALA A 313 -21.08 13.59 -0.92
N ASP A 314 -20.96 12.25 -0.98
CA ASP A 314 -21.97 11.32 -0.49
C ASP A 314 -21.60 10.82 0.91
N HIS A 315 -21.15 9.56 1.00
CA HIS A 315 -20.90 8.86 2.25
C HIS A 315 -19.40 8.75 2.53
N GLY A 316 -19.00 8.61 3.79
CA GLY A 316 -17.62 8.24 4.08
C GLY A 316 -17.34 6.80 3.68
N ILE A 317 -18.08 5.87 4.28
CA ILE A 317 -18.10 4.45 3.90
C ILE A 317 -19.51 4.07 3.49
N TYR A 318 -19.64 3.48 2.31
CA TYR A 318 -20.89 2.90 1.84
C TYR A 318 -20.70 1.43 1.48
N ILE A 319 -21.33 0.56 2.26
CA ILE A 319 -21.40 -0.88 2.01
C ILE A 319 -22.80 -1.18 1.48
N ASP A 320 -22.87 -1.58 0.23
CA ASP A 320 -24.12 -1.76 -0.49
C ASP A 320 -24.22 -3.14 -1.11
N ARG A 321 -25.10 -3.98 -0.56
CA ARG A 321 -25.41 -5.26 -1.19
C ARG A 321 -26.17 -5.09 -2.50
N THR A 322 -26.93 -3.99 -2.70
CA THR A 322 -28.04 -3.88 -3.67
C THR A 322 -27.78 -4.70 -4.93
N ASP A 323 -28.23 -5.94 -4.87
CA ASP A 323 -28.26 -6.89 -5.97
C ASP A 323 -29.68 -7.41 -6.00
N THR A 324 -30.31 -7.25 -7.15
CA THR A 324 -31.67 -7.71 -7.43
C THR A 324 -31.69 -9.17 -7.90
N SER A 325 -30.55 -9.86 -7.95
CA SER A 325 -30.47 -11.27 -8.32
C SER A 325 -30.79 -12.18 -7.14
N ASP A 326 -31.63 -13.20 -7.36
CA ASP A 326 -32.05 -14.22 -6.38
C ASP A 326 -30.90 -15.12 -5.89
N ASN A 327 -29.66 -14.85 -6.30
CA ASN A 327 -28.49 -15.58 -5.85
C ASN A 327 -28.16 -15.15 -4.42
N PHE A 328 -28.01 -16.13 -3.53
CA PHE A 328 -27.58 -15.89 -2.15
C PHE A 328 -26.19 -15.26 -2.14
N ILE A 329 -26.14 -13.93 -2.09
CA ILE A 329 -24.89 -13.18 -2.05
C ILE A 329 -24.90 -12.27 -0.84
N ASN A 330 -23.81 -12.24 -0.08
CA ASN A 330 -23.74 -11.43 1.12
C ASN A 330 -22.42 -10.64 1.18
N ILE A 331 -22.50 -9.43 1.74
CA ILE A 331 -21.31 -8.70 2.20
C ILE A 331 -21.07 -9.10 3.65
N ARG A 332 -20.18 -10.09 3.84
CA ARG A 332 -19.88 -10.73 5.13
C ARG A 332 -18.42 -10.64 5.53
N GLY A 333 -18.18 -10.66 6.84
CA GLY A 333 -16.83 -10.67 7.40
C GLY A 333 -16.09 -9.36 7.15
N ILE A 334 -16.81 -8.24 7.10
CA ILE A 334 -16.16 -6.92 7.09
C ILE A 334 -15.72 -6.59 8.52
N TYR A 335 -14.43 -6.29 8.67
CA TYR A 335 -13.85 -5.77 9.90
C TYR A 335 -13.48 -4.30 9.71
N CYS A 336 -14.23 -3.40 10.34
CA CYS A 336 -13.98 -1.97 10.34
C CYS A 336 -13.58 -1.54 11.75
N ASN A 337 -12.33 -1.08 11.93
CA ASN A 337 -11.80 -0.79 13.25
C ASN A 337 -10.94 0.48 13.28
N ASN A 338 -11.11 1.29 14.32
CA ASN A 338 -10.37 2.55 14.50
C ASN A 338 -10.50 3.45 13.28
N VAL A 339 -11.75 3.80 12.93
CA VAL A 339 -12.08 4.61 11.76
C VAL A 339 -12.74 5.91 12.21
N GLN A 340 -12.34 7.01 11.60
CA GLN A 340 -13.00 8.30 11.79
C GLN A 340 -13.60 8.76 10.46
N VAL A 341 -14.85 9.22 10.49
CA VAL A 341 -15.55 9.74 9.31
C VAL A 341 -16.18 11.08 9.63
N ILE A 342 -15.74 12.14 8.93
CA ILE A 342 -16.20 13.48 9.23
C ILE A 342 -16.66 14.27 8.01
N SER A 343 -17.62 15.18 8.23
CA SER A 343 -17.96 16.24 7.29
C SER A 343 -18.35 15.71 5.89
N CYS A 344 -18.94 14.53 5.80
CA CYS A 344 -19.47 14.01 4.53
C CYS A 344 -20.86 14.59 4.25
N GLY A 345 -21.23 14.74 2.98
CA GLY A 345 -22.48 15.39 2.57
C GLY A 345 -23.74 14.60 2.97
N LYS A 346 -23.64 13.27 3.08
CA LYS A 346 -24.73 12.38 3.51
C LYS A 346 -24.40 11.68 4.83
N THR A 347 -24.41 10.35 4.85
CA THR A 347 -24.17 9.55 6.06
C THR A 347 -22.70 9.19 6.17
N GLY A 348 -22.10 9.30 7.37
CA GLY A 348 -20.72 8.88 7.59
C GLY A 348 -20.50 7.41 7.24
N ILE A 349 -21.23 6.50 7.90
CA ILE A 349 -21.22 5.05 7.61
C ILE A 349 -22.61 4.58 7.16
N LYS A 350 -22.76 4.27 5.87
CA LYS A 350 -23.98 3.68 5.31
C LYS A 350 -23.78 2.17 5.08
N LEU A 351 -24.63 1.37 5.70
CA LEU A 351 -24.67 -0.08 5.56
C LEU A 351 -26.04 -0.51 5.02
N ASN A 352 -26.04 -1.23 3.91
CA ASN A 352 -27.24 -1.78 3.30
C ASN A 352 -27.09 -3.29 3.10
N GLN A 353 -27.86 -4.04 3.88
CA GLN A 353 -27.95 -5.51 3.87
C GLN A 353 -26.61 -6.23 4.05
N ASN A 354 -25.71 -5.68 4.87
CA ASN A 354 -24.50 -6.37 5.29
C ASN A 354 -24.80 -7.34 6.45
N THR A 355 -24.07 -8.46 6.52
CA THR A 355 -24.19 -9.36 7.66
C THR A 355 -22.84 -9.80 8.21
N ASP A 356 -22.82 -10.32 9.44
CA ASP A 356 -21.66 -11.00 10.03
C ASP A 356 -20.38 -10.12 10.03
N GLY A 357 -20.55 -8.82 10.25
CA GLY A 357 -19.50 -7.81 10.31
C GLY A 357 -19.23 -7.29 11.71
N ARG A 358 -18.09 -6.62 11.87
CA ARG A 358 -17.67 -5.97 13.13
C ARG A 358 -17.24 -4.54 12.84
N PHE A 359 -17.84 -3.61 13.56
CA PHE A 359 -17.64 -2.17 13.44
C PHE A 359 -17.25 -1.65 14.83
N CYS A 360 -15.95 -1.42 15.04
CA CYS A 360 -15.40 -1.18 16.37
C CYS A 360 -14.62 0.13 16.41
N ASN A 361 -14.73 0.89 17.51
CA ASN A 361 -13.94 2.10 17.73
C ASN A 361 -14.10 3.12 16.58
N ILE A 362 -15.34 3.40 16.20
CA ILE A 362 -15.64 4.29 15.08
C ILE A 362 -16.15 5.63 15.61
N ILE A 363 -15.62 6.72 15.06
CA ILE A 363 -16.14 8.08 15.27
C ILE A 363 -16.77 8.57 13.97
N SER A 364 -18.01 9.03 14.03
CA SER A 364 -18.72 9.60 12.87
C SER A 364 -19.38 10.95 13.23
N THR A 365 -18.89 12.05 12.68
CA THR A 365 -19.35 13.40 13.08
C THR A 365 -19.48 14.41 11.94
N GLY A 366 -20.38 15.38 12.11
CA GLY A 366 -20.52 16.50 11.17
C GLY A 366 -21.05 16.10 9.80
N ASN A 367 -21.63 14.90 9.67
CA ASN A 367 -22.16 14.41 8.41
C ASN A 367 -23.56 14.96 8.16
N GLY A 368 -23.90 15.29 6.91
CA GLY A 368 -25.14 15.99 6.57
C GLY A 368 -26.42 15.23 6.90
N TYR A 369 -26.40 13.89 6.87
CA TYR A 369 -27.58 13.05 7.14
C TYR A 369 -27.52 12.37 8.50
N SER A 370 -26.62 11.39 8.64
CA SER A 370 -26.51 10.60 9.87
C SER A 370 -25.09 10.16 10.16
N GLY A 371 -24.79 9.81 11.41
CA GLY A 371 -23.51 9.20 11.78
C GLY A 371 -23.40 7.77 11.22
N PHE A 372 -24.41 6.95 11.51
CA PHE A 372 -24.61 5.60 10.98
C PHE A 372 -26.00 5.46 10.38
N GLU A 373 -26.09 4.78 9.25
CA GLU A 373 -27.35 4.36 8.66
C GLU A 373 -27.26 2.89 8.28
N ILE A 374 -28.00 2.07 9.01
CA ILE A 374 -27.94 0.61 9.03
C ILE A 374 -29.30 0.08 8.59
N GLN A 375 -29.36 -0.45 7.37
CA GLN A 375 -30.61 -0.84 6.72
C GLN A 375 -30.56 -2.30 6.31
N GLY A 376 -31.55 -3.10 6.74
CA GLY A 376 -31.64 -4.52 6.34
C GLY A 376 -30.47 -5.38 6.81
N CYS A 377 -29.68 -4.92 7.78
CA CYS A 377 -28.44 -5.57 8.19
C CYS A 377 -28.71 -6.59 9.31
N ALA A 378 -27.88 -7.63 9.43
CA ALA A 378 -28.04 -8.60 10.50
C ALA A 378 -26.74 -9.23 11.01
N ASN A 379 -26.75 -9.75 12.24
CA ASN A 379 -25.59 -10.43 12.84
C ASN A 379 -24.32 -9.57 12.92
N ASN A 380 -24.47 -8.25 13.08
CA ASN A 380 -23.32 -7.35 13.18
C ASN A 380 -23.01 -6.99 14.64
N TYR A 381 -21.75 -6.65 14.89
CA TYR A 381 -21.30 -6.16 16.18
C TYR A 381 -20.80 -4.71 16.04
N TYR A 382 -21.43 -3.79 16.77
CA TYR A 382 -21.06 -2.39 16.86
C TYR A 382 -20.53 -2.13 18.26
N LEU A 383 -19.25 -1.79 18.40
CA LEU A 383 -18.58 -1.68 19.69
C LEU A 383 -17.85 -0.34 19.79
N ASN A 384 -18.11 0.40 20.87
CA ASN A 384 -17.41 1.64 21.16
C ASN A 384 -17.49 2.65 19.99
N CYS A 385 -18.69 2.79 19.41
CA CYS A 385 -18.94 3.73 18.31
C CYS A 385 -19.52 5.03 18.86
N LYS A 386 -18.96 6.16 18.44
CA LYS A 386 -19.39 7.50 18.84
C LYS A 386 -19.89 8.27 17.63
N THR A 387 -21.06 8.87 17.76
CA THR A 387 -21.59 9.83 16.79
C THR A 387 -21.89 11.15 17.45
N PHE A 388 -21.63 12.26 16.75
CA PHE A 388 -22.03 13.59 17.21
C PHE A 388 -22.14 14.62 16.08
N TYR A 389 -23.00 15.64 16.25
CA TYR A 389 -23.25 16.70 15.26
C TYR A 389 -23.65 16.23 13.85
N ASN A 390 -24.28 15.07 13.70
CA ASN A 390 -24.77 14.60 12.42
C ASN A 390 -26.22 15.07 12.17
N GLY A 391 -26.56 15.21 10.89
CA GLY A 391 -27.86 15.67 10.44
C GLY A 391 -28.00 17.18 10.29
N PHE A 392 -26.89 17.92 10.27
CA PHE A 392 -26.88 19.37 10.08
C PHE A 392 -27.39 19.76 8.68
N ASN A 393 -28.31 20.74 8.61
CA ASN A 393 -28.75 21.41 7.36
C ASN A 393 -29.40 20.55 6.25
N SER A 394 -29.76 19.30 6.48
CA SER A 394 -30.58 18.53 5.53
C SER A 394 -32.04 18.45 6.00
N PRO A 395 -33.03 19.05 5.30
CA PRO A 395 -34.44 18.95 5.69
C PRO A 395 -35.04 17.57 5.44
N THR A 396 -34.40 16.74 4.60
CA THR A 396 -34.90 15.43 4.16
C THR A 396 -33.91 14.33 4.49
N ASN A 397 -34.37 13.25 5.12
CA ASN A 397 -33.60 12.03 5.45
C ASN A 397 -32.43 12.18 6.45
N ASN A 398 -32.27 13.31 7.14
CA ASN A 398 -31.46 13.32 8.37
C ASN A 398 -32.26 12.68 9.51
N TYR A 399 -31.65 11.76 10.24
CA TYR A 399 -32.24 11.15 11.43
C TYR A 399 -31.34 11.27 12.66
N GLY A 400 -30.08 11.73 12.51
CA GLY A 400 -29.18 12.05 13.61
C GLY A 400 -28.04 11.04 13.76
N GLY A 401 -27.88 10.43 14.92
CA GLY A 401 -26.73 9.58 15.23
C GLY A 401 -26.78 8.23 14.52
N PHE A 402 -27.48 7.27 15.13
CA PHE A 402 -27.66 5.92 14.60
C PHE A 402 -29.07 5.74 14.06
N VAL A 403 -29.15 5.37 12.78
CA VAL A 403 -30.42 5.09 12.09
C VAL A 403 -30.45 3.62 11.74
N ILE A 404 -31.29 2.84 12.40
CA ILE A 404 -31.33 1.39 12.29
C ILE A 404 -32.72 1.00 11.79
N THR A 405 -32.80 0.45 10.58
CA THR A 405 -34.07 0.12 9.94
C THR A 405 -34.09 -1.31 9.44
N ASN A 406 -35.17 -2.03 9.71
CA ASN A 406 -35.41 -3.41 9.24
C ASN A 406 -34.21 -4.34 9.48
N SER A 407 -33.51 -4.15 10.59
CA SER A 407 -32.24 -4.82 10.90
C SER A 407 -32.43 -5.72 12.11
N GLY A 408 -31.60 -6.77 12.26
CA GLY A 408 -31.79 -7.68 13.38
C GLY A 408 -30.56 -8.43 13.85
N ARG A 409 -30.69 -9.14 14.98
CA ARG A 409 -29.63 -10.01 15.55
C ARG A 409 -28.28 -9.31 15.69
N SER A 410 -28.29 -8.00 15.92
CA SER A 410 -27.08 -7.18 15.99
C SER A 410 -26.93 -6.56 17.36
N SER A 411 -25.69 -6.36 17.79
CA SER A 411 -25.36 -5.85 19.11
C SER A 411 -24.67 -4.50 19.01
N PHE A 412 -25.12 -3.54 19.81
CA PHE A 412 -24.56 -2.22 20.01
C PHE A 412 -24.07 -2.14 21.45
N VAL A 413 -22.77 -1.97 21.65
CA VAL A 413 -22.15 -2.05 22.97
C VAL A 413 -21.27 -0.83 23.19
N GLY A 414 -21.53 -0.08 24.27
CA GLY A 414 -20.78 1.14 24.58
C GLY A 414 -20.87 2.20 23.47
N CYS A 415 -21.98 2.23 22.72
CA CYS A 415 -22.15 3.20 21.65
C CYS A 415 -22.82 4.46 22.17
N GLU A 416 -22.43 5.62 21.66
CA GLU A 416 -22.92 6.91 22.13
C GLU A 416 -23.29 7.81 20.96
N ALA A 417 -24.46 8.42 21.05
CA ALA A 417 -24.95 9.46 20.14
C ALA A 417 -25.17 10.74 20.94
N GLN A 418 -24.40 11.77 20.61
CA GLN A 418 -24.35 13.01 21.36
C GLN A 418 -24.59 14.23 20.48
N GLU A 419 -25.43 15.16 20.91
CA GLU A 419 -25.64 16.44 20.21
C GLU A 419 -25.99 16.26 18.73
N GLU A 420 -26.74 15.21 18.43
CA GLU A 420 -27.25 14.99 17.08
C GLU A 420 -28.35 16.01 16.77
N TYR A 421 -28.50 16.41 15.50
CA TYR A 421 -29.54 17.37 15.13
C TYR A 421 -30.96 16.82 15.30
N LYS A 422 -31.11 15.49 15.30
CA LYS A 422 -32.38 14.78 15.54
C LYS A 422 -32.27 13.72 16.61
N TYR A 423 -32.48 12.44 16.27
CA TYR A 423 -32.46 11.35 17.24
C TYR A 423 -31.02 10.95 17.56
N GLY A 424 -30.78 10.52 18.80
CA GLY A 424 -29.52 9.81 19.11
C GLY A 424 -29.51 8.44 18.42
N PHE A 425 -30.49 7.61 18.77
CA PHE A 425 -30.77 6.32 18.15
C PHE A 425 -32.20 6.30 17.63
N TYR A 426 -32.37 6.19 16.31
CA TYR A 426 -33.65 5.91 15.67
C TYR A 426 -33.67 4.46 15.19
N VAL A 427 -34.55 3.64 15.75
CA VAL A 427 -34.64 2.20 15.49
C VAL A 427 -36.05 1.85 15.03
N SER A 428 -36.21 1.38 13.80
CA SER A 428 -37.51 1.03 13.23
C SER A 428 -37.53 -0.36 12.61
N GLY A 429 -38.51 -1.19 12.98
CA GLY A 429 -38.65 -2.54 12.43
C GLY A 429 -37.49 -3.47 12.81
N GLY A 430 -36.83 -3.22 13.95
CA GLY A 430 -35.73 -4.03 14.44
C GLY A 430 -36.21 -5.33 15.09
N ASN A 431 -35.41 -6.39 14.97
CA ASN A 431 -35.71 -7.69 15.57
C ASN A 431 -34.49 -8.30 16.25
N MET A 432 -34.61 -8.72 17.52
CA MET A 432 -33.49 -9.32 18.27
C MET A 432 -32.24 -8.43 18.33
N LEU A 433 -32.43 -7.11 18.49
CA LEU A 433 -31.33 -6.17 18.68
C LEU A 433 -30.93 -6.13 20.16
N VAL A 434 -29.65 -5.95 20.42
CA VAL A 434 -29.12 -5.77 21.78
C VAL A 434 -28.41 -4.43 21.85
N PHE A 435 -28.82 -3.57 22.78
CA PHE A 435 -28.12 -2.34 23.15
C PHE A 435 -27.61 -2.50 24.57
N SER A 436 -26.31 -2.36 24.77
CA SER A 436 -25.67 -2.50 26.08
C SER A 436 -24.81 -1.28 26.36
N ALA A 437 -25.02 -0.65 27.52
CA ALA A 437 -24.27 0.53 27.95
C ALA A 437 -24.22 1.66 26.89
N CYS A 438 -25.33 1.88 26.16
CA CYS A 438 -25.41 2.92 25.13
C CYS A 438 -25.93 4.25 25.70
N TYR A 439 -25.50 5.37 25.11
CA TYR A 439 -25.80 6.72 25.61
C TYR A 439 -26.44 7.60 24.54
N GLY A 440 -27.60 8.16 24.84
CA GLY A 440 -28.24 9.22 24.08
C GLY A 440 -28.15 10.52 24.86
N ASP A 441 -27.18 11.36 24.50
CA ASP A 441 -26.87 12.60 25.22
C ASP A 441 -27.22 13.85 24.40
N SER A 442 -28.12 14.69 24.90
CA SER A 442 -28.30 16.05 24.39
C SER A 442 -28.67 16.14 22.91
N ASN A 443 -29.33 15.11 22.37
CA ASN A 443 -29.76 15.08 20.97
C ASN A 443 -30.95 16.01 20.70
N GLY A 444 -31.18 16.40 19.45
CA GLY A 444 -32.29 17.28 19.05
C GLY A 444 -31.95 18.78 19.01
N GLN A 445 -30.71 19.14 18.68
CA GLN A 445 -30.12 20.49 18.81
C GLN A 445 -30.98 21.66 18.29
N GLN A 446 -31.81 21.47 17.25
CA GLN A 446 -32.60 22.54 16.62
C GLN A 446 -34.12 22.40 16.77
N ASN A 447 -34.60 21.24 17.21
CA ASN A 447 -36.02 20.99 17.38
C ASN A 447 -36.20 19.99 18.51
N SER A 448 -36.64 20.50 19.66
CA SER A 448 -36.80 19.76 20.90
C SER A 448 -37.99 18.79 20.85
N THR A 449 -38.09 17.94 19.83
CA THR A 449 -39.10 16.87 19.70
C THR A 449 -38.48 15.49 19.55
N TYR A 450 -37.15 15.41 19.48
CA TYR A 450 -36.42 14.17 19.20
C TYR A 450 -35.90 13.50 20.48
N SER A 451 -35.87 12.17 20.45
CA SER A 451 -35.47 11.34 21.59
C SER A 451 -34.00 10.95 21.53
N GLY A 452 -33.39 10.72 22.70
CA GLY A 452 -32.11 10.03 22.79
C GLY A 452 -32.20 8.64 22.17
N PHE A 453 -33.29 7.92 22.48
CA PHE A 453 -33.63 6.62 21.91
C PHE A 453 -35.08 6.60 21.43
N TYR A 454 -35.29 6.31 20.15
CA TYR A 454 -36.62 6.17 19.54
C TYR A 454 -36.76 4.80 18.89
N PHE A 455 -37.65 3.97 19.43
CA PHE A 455 -37.92 2.62 18.97
C PHE A 455 -39.35 2.55 18.42
N LYS A 456 -39.49 2.16 17.15
CA LYS A 456 -40.77 1.94 16.47
C LYS A 456 -40.88 0.53 15.87
N ASN A 457 -41.99 -0.17 16.11
CA ASN A 457 -42.25 -1.50 15.55
C ASN A 457 -41.12 -2.51 15.82
N ASN A 458 -40.41 -2.37 16.95
CA ASN A 458 -39.31 -3.27 17.29
C ASN A 458 -39.81 -4.48 18.07
N GLN A 459 -39.16 -5.62 17.85
CA GLN A 459 -39.53 -6.89 18.46
C GLN A 459 -38.34 -7.57 19.11
N LEU A 460 -38.58 -8.30 20.20
CA LEU A 460 -37.63 -9.22 20.83
C LEU A 460 -36.25 -8.60 21.14
N SER A 461 -36.19 -7.28 21.38
CA SER A 461 -34.95 -6.54 21.52
C SER A 461 -34.69 -6.16 22.99
N ASN A 462 -33.41 -6.08 23.35
CA ASN A 462 -32.96 -5.85 24.72
C ASN A 462 -32.16 -4.56 24.84
N LEU A 463 -32.48 -3.74 25.83
CA LEU A 463 -31.70 -2.56 26.21
C LEU A 463 -31.18 -2.76 27.63
N ILE A 464 -29.87 -2.74 27.83
CA ILE A 464 -29.23 -3.09 29.10
C ILE A 464 -28.31 -1.95 29.52
N GLY A 465 -28.65 -1.25 30.58
CA GLY A 465 -27.85 -0.13 31.09
C GLY A 465 -27.74 1.04 30.11
N CYS A 466 -28.74 1.26 29.27
CA CYS A 466 -28.75 2.39 28.34
C CYS A 466 -29.19 3.66 29.07
N THR A 467 -28.59 4.80 28.73
CA THR A 467 -28.81 6.07 29.44
C THR A 467 -29.23 7.17 28.47
N GLY A 468 -30.38 7.79 28.75
CA GLY A 468 -30.78 9.05 28.12
C GLY A 468 -30.43 10.22 29.03
N THR A 469 -29.71 11.22 28.54
CA THR A 469 -29.34 12.40 29.34
C THR A 469 -29.38 13.67 28.50
N SER A 470 -29.43 14.83 29.15
CA SER A 470 -29.12 16.11 28.50
C SER A 470 -28.44 17.07 29.47
N PHE A 471 -27.53 17.90 28.95
CA PHE A 471 -26.83 18.92 29.73
C PHE A 471 -27.22 20.36 29.35
N HIS A 472 -28.05 20.55 28.31
CA HIS A 472 -28.48 21.87 27.89
C HIS A 472 -29.68 22.37 28.70
N THR A 473 -29.74 23.68 28.91
CA THR A 473 -30.88 24.36 29.55
C THR A 473 -31.39 25.47 28.62
N PRO A 474 -32.61 25.36 28.06
CA PRO A 474 -33.50 24.19 28.10
C PRO A 474 -32.90 22.99 27.37
N SER A 475 -33.29 21.78 27.75
CA SER A 475 -32.80 20.55 27.12
C SER A 475 -33.15 20.50 25.64
N TRP A 476 -32.15 20.22 24.81
CA TRP A 476 -32.35 19.92 23.39
C TRP A 476 -33.09 18.59 23.23
N GLN A 477 -32.77 17.62 24.09
CA GLN A 477 -33.36 16.28 24.05
C GLN A 477 -34.76 16.27 24.62
N TYR A 478 -35.71 15.83 23.81
CA TYR A 478 -37.12 15.84 24.16
C TYR A 478 -37.48 14.79 25.20
N THR A 479 -37.10 13.55 24.89
CA THR A 479 -37.27 12.41 25.77
C THR A 479 -36.01 11.56 25.80
N GLY A 480 -35.79 10.84 26.90
CA GLY A 480 -34.71 9.86 26.98
C GLY A 480 -35.04 8.68 26.07
N PHE A 481 -36.22 8.10 26.26
CA PHE A 481 -36.68 6.90 25.56
C PHE A 481 -38.09 7.04 25.00
N THR A 482 -38.31 6.63 23.77
CA THR A 482 -39.65 6.52 23.17
C THR A 482 -39.82 5.14 22.57
N PHE A 483 -40.89 4.44 22.94
CA PHE A 483 -41.29 3.17 22.33
C PHE A 483 -42.69 3.30 21.73
N GLU A 484 -42.80 2.98 20.44
CA GLU A 484 -44.04 3.01 19.65
C GLU A 484 -44.26 1.65 19.00
N ASP A 485 -45.39 1.03 19.27
CA ASP A 485 -45.84 -0.25 18.70
C ASP A 485 -44.79 -1.36 18.80
N CYS A 486 -44.03 -1.37 19.90
CA CYS A 486 -43.00 -2.37 20.16
C CYS A 486 -43.56 -3.55 20.95
N SER A 487 -43.01 -4.75 20.72
CA SER A 487 -43.43 -5.97 21.40
C SER A 487 -42.25 -6.77 21.95
N ALA A 488 -42.44 -7.34 23.15
CA ALA A 488 -41.44 -8.18 23.81
C ALA A 488 -40.06 -7.51 23.95
N ILE A 489 -40.05 -6.22 24.24
CA ILE A 489 -38.84 -5.48 24.60
C ILE A 489 -38.54 -5.73 26.09
N THR A 490 -37.26 -5.97 26.41
CA THR A 490 -36.77 -6.00 27.79
C THR A 490 -35.77 -4.88 27.99
N ALA A 491 -36.00 -4.00 28.97
CA ALA A 491 -35.16 -2.82 29.15
C ALA A 491 -34.74 -2.57 30.60
N ILE A 492 -33.46 -2.24 30.82
CA ILE A 492 -32.92 -1.65 32.05
C ILE A 492 -32.32 -0.30 31.66
N LEU A 493 -33.00 0.77 32.06
CA LEU A 493 -32.77 2.12 31.53
C LEU A 493 -32.44 3.09 32.65
N SER A 494 -31.64 4.11 32.34
CA SER A 494 -31.38 5.25 33.22
C SER A 494 -31.67 6.56 32.50
N VAL A 495 -32.20 7.54 33.22
CA VAL A 495 -32.27 8.93 32.77
C VAL A 495 -31.61 9.82 33.80
N ASN A 496 -30.68 10.65 33.33
CA ASN A 496 -29.99 11.63 34.16
C ASN A 496 -30.28 13.05 33.63
N ASN A 497 -30.39 14.02 34.55
CA ASN A 497 -30.67 15.44 34.27
C ASN A 497 -32.07 15.72 33.70
N GLN A 498 -32.41 17.01 33.52
CA GLN A 498 -33.74 17.44 33.08
C GLN A 498 -33.88 17.36 31.56
N LEU A 499 -34.75 16.47 31.07
CA LEU A 499 -35.20 16.42 29.67
C LEU A 499 -36.32 17.45 29.45
N SER A 500 -36.56 17.85 28.19
CA SER A 500 -37.50 18.96 27.92
C SER A 500 -38.98 18.56 27.97
N ARG A 501 -39.32 17.25 27.92
CA ARG A 501 -40.72 16.79 28.11
C ARG A 501 -40.89 15.66 29.10
N SER A 502 -40.25 14.51 28.87
CA SER A 502 -40.49 13.29 29.67
C SER A 502 -39.29 12.36 29.64
N ASN A 503 -39.09 11.60 30.72
CA ASN A 503 -38.07 10.55 30.79
C ASN A 503 -38.32 9.45 29.76
N TYR A 504 -39.59 9.09 29.54
CA TYR A 504 -39.99 8.07 28.59
C TYR A 504 -41.39 8.30 27.98
N ILE A 505 -41.67 7.62 26.85
CA ILE A 505 -43.00 7.55 26.20
C ILE A 505 -43.27 6.10 25.75
N LEU A 506 -44.48 5.58 26.03
CA LEU A 506 -44.98 4.28 25.56
C LEU A 506 -46.28 4.45 24.77
N LYS A 507 -46.32 3.95 23.54
CA LYS A 507 -47.52 3.98 22.67
C LYS A 507 -47.76 2.60 22.06
N GLY A 508 -48.94 2.01 22.29
CA GLY A 508 -49.29 0.69 21.71
C GLY A 508 -48.31 -0.44 22.02
N THR A 509 -47.56 -0.31 23.12
CA THR A 509 -46.33 -1.06 23.35
C THR A 509 -46.50 -2.07 24.49
N ASN A 510 -46.08 -3.32 24.26
CA ASN A 510 -46.03 -4.37 25.28
C ASN A 510 -44.55 -4.66 25.65
N THR A 511 -44.06 -3.98 26.68
CA THR A 511 -42.65 -3.96 27.06
C THR A 511 -42.49 -4.19 28.57
N LYS A 512 -41.48 -4.97 28.97
CA LYS A 512 -41.05 -5.09 30.37
C LYS A 512 -39.82 -4.20 30.59
N MET A 513 -39.92 -3.19 31.45
CA MET A 513 -38.79 -2.29 31.73
C MET A 513 -38.59 -2.08 33.21
N LYS A 514 -37.33 -1.85 33.56
CA LYS A 514 -36.92 -1.16 34.78
C LYS A 514 -36.35 0.20 34.39
N LEU A 515 -36.88 1.29 34.94
CA LEU A 515 -36.37 2.64 34.70
C LEU A 515 -35.88 3.28 36.00
N THR A 516 -34.67 3.81 35.96
CA THR A 516 -34.10 4.64 37.03
C THR A 516 -33.98 6.09 36.55
N VAL A 517 -34.42 7.07 37.33
CA VAL A 517 -34.30 8.50 37.04
C VAL A 517 -33.52 9.15 38.16
N ASN A 518 -32.39 9.79 37.84
CA ASN A 518 -31.50 10.43 38.82
C ASN A 518 -31.19 9.54 40.05
N GLY A 519 -31.00 8.24 39.83
CA GLY A 519 -30.70 7.25 40.87
C GLY A 519 -31.91 6.58 41.54
N GLU A 520 -33.14 7.02 41.27
CA GLU A 520 -34.36 6.46 41.87
C GLU A 520 -35.13 5.58 40.88
N VAL A 521 -35.60 4.40 41.31
CA VAL A 521 -36.41 3.50 40.46
C VAL A 521 -37.84 4.04 40.37
N VAL A 522 -38.33 4.26 39.14
CA VAL A 522 -39.65 4.87 38.88
C VAL A 522 -40.63 3.98 38.11
N LEU A 523 -40.13 2.90 37.48
CA LEU A 523 -40.93 1.88 36.77
C LEU A 523 -40.25 0.52 36.87
#